data_AF-A0A9X7THP1-F1
#
_entry.id   AF-A0A9X7THP1-F1
#
_cell.length_a   1.000
_cell.length_b   1.000
_cell.length_c   1.000
_cell.angle_alpha   90.00
_cell.angle_beta   90.00
_cell.angle_gamma   90.00
#
_symmetry.space_group_name_H-M   'P 1'
#
loop_
_entity.id
_entity.type
_entity.pdbx_description
1 polymer ?
#
loop_
_entity_poly.entity_id
_entity_poly.type
_entity_poly.pdbx_seq_one_letter_code
_entity_poly.pdbx_strand_id
1 'polypeptide(L)'
;MSTQIQFGDNWVKVNESVFYLTPSAVKAVKTFYERVKADIPDAEVDVEYLAKAFVLLRPQNDVEAEKFMSFLNENYPEMKEIVDRIYENRSGVLGVSQVREL
;
A
#
# COMPACT_ATOMS: atom_id res chain seq x y z
N MET A 1 13.07 10.34 10.60
CA MET A 1 13.00 8.99 11.20
C MET A 1 12.94 8.00 10.05
N SER A 2 13.68 6.90 10.10
CA SER A 2 13.63 5.89 9.04
C SER A 2 12.32 5.11 9.09
N THR A 3 11.62 4.97 7.96
CA THR A 3 10.40 4.17 7.86
C THR A 3 10.71 2.70 8.18
N GLN A 4 10.02 2.15 9.18
CA GLN A 4 10.16 0.74 9.54
C GLN A 4 9.20 -0.10 8.70
N ILE A 5 9.73 -1.04 7.92
CA ILE A 5 8.94 -1.88 7.02
C ILE A 5 9.13 -3.34 7.41
N GLN A 6 8.02 -4.08 7.55
CA GLN A 6 8.02 -5.51 7.81
C GLN A 6 7.00 -6.22 6.92
N PHE A 7 7.34 -7.42 6.47
CA PHE A 7 6.51 -8.26 5.60
C PHE A 7 6.18 -9.57 6.30
N GLY A 8 4.90 -9.91 6.41
CA GLY A 8 4.43 -11.26 6.79
C GLY A 8 3.69 -11.92 5.65
N ASP A 9 3.13 -13.12 5.87
CA ASP A 9 2.56 -13.95 4.79
C ASP A 9 1.37 -13.32 4.05
N ASN A 10 0.57 -12.51 4.75
CA ASN A 10 -0.62 -11.85 4.24
C ASN A 10 -0.76 -10.41 4.76
N TRP A 11 0.33 -9.80 5.20
CA TRP A 11 0.31 -8.43 5.71
C TRP A 11 1.62 -7.69 5.44
N VAL A 12 1.53 -6.37 5.37
CA VAL A 12 2.66 -5.44 5.32
C VAL A 12 2.49 -4.43 6.43
N LYS A 13 3.53 -4.22 7.23
CA LYS A 13 3.56 -3.21 8.28
C LYS A 13 4.50 -2.08 7.87
N VAL A 14 3.99 -0.85 7.91
CA VAL A 14 4.76 0.37 7.69
C VAL A 14 4.60 1.26 8.91
N ASN A 15 5.69 1.48 9.65
CA ASN A 15 5.69 2.08 10.97
C ASN A 15 4.69 1.37 11.91
N GLU A 16 3.66 2.05 12.40
CA GLU A 16 2.64 1.48 13.28
C GLU A 16 1.42 0.93 12.52
N SER A 17 1.30 1.23 11.21
CA SER A 17 0.18 0.82 10.38
C SER A 17 0.37 -0.58 9.81
N VAL A 18 -0.66 -1.43 9.92
CA VAL A 18 -0.68 -2.79 9.36
C VAL A 18 -1.74 -2.89 8.27
N PHE A 19 -1.32 -3.38 7.11
CA PHE A 19 -2.18 -3.57 5.94
C PHE A 19 -2.29 -5.06 5.63
N TYR A 20 -3.52 -5.59 5.60
CA TYR A 20 -3.77 -6.99 5.23
C TYR A 20 -3.97 -7.11 3.73
N LEU A 21 -3.12 -7.92 3.10
CA LEU A 21 -3.04 -8.10 1.65
C LEU A 21 -3.23 -9.57 1.29
N THR A 22 -3.46 -9.86 0.01
CA THR A 22 -3.33 -11.24 -0.48
C THR A 22 -1.85 -11.65 -0.51
N PRO A 23 -1.51 -12.94 -0.40
CA PRO A 23 -0.12 -13.39 -0.48
C PRO A 23 0.60 -12.93 -1.76
N SER A 24 -0.10 -12.93 -2.90
CA SER A 24 0.41 -12.41 -4.17
C SER A 24 0.72 -10.92 -4.10
N ALA A 25 -0.12 -10.11 -3.44
CA ALA A 25 0.15 -8.69 -3.24
C ALA A 25 1.35 -8.44 -2.31
N VAL A 26 1.46 -9.17 -1.19
CA VAL A 26 2.65 -9.09 -0.31
C VAL A 26 3.91 -9.39 -1.12
N LYS A 27 3.90 -10.49 -1.87
CA LYS A 27 5.04 -10.90 -2.71
C LYS A 27 5.42 -9.81 -3.70
N ALA A 28 4.44 -9.20 -4.38
CA ALA A 28 4.70 -8.13 -5.34
C ALA A 28 5.34 -6.89 -4.66
N VAL A 29 4.77 -6.42 -3.55
CA VAL A 29 5.30 -5.25 -2.81
C VAL A 29 6.71 -5.53 -2.28
N LYS A 30 6.92 -6.70 -1.68
CA LYS A 30 8.23 -7.11 -1.15
C LYS A 30 9.27 -7.19 -2.25
N THR A 31 8.96 -7.85 -3.37
CA THR A 31 9.87 -7.99 -4.52
C THR A 31 10.24 -6.62 -5.10
N PHE A 32 9.27 -5.71 -5.24
CA PHE A 32 9.54 -4.36 -5.72
C PHE A 32 10.44 -3.59 -4.75
N TYR A 33 10.14 -3.63 -3.46
CA TYR A 33 10.93 -2.99 -2.41
C TYR A 33 12.38 -3.49 -2.40
N GLU A 34 12.58 -4.81 -2.38
CA GLU A 34 13.91 -5.43 -2.37
C GLU A 34 14.69 -5.13 -3.64
N ARG A 35 14.04 -5.14 -4.82
CA ARG A 35 14.67 -4.76 -6.09
C ARG A 35 15.14 -3.31 -6.07
N VAL A 36 14.28 -2.38 -5.69
CA VAL A 36 14.64 -0.96 -5.65
C VAL A 36 15.76 -0.71 -4.64
N LYS A 37 15.74 -1.37 -3.47
CA LYS A 37 16.82 -1.28 -2.48
C LYS A 37 18.13 -1.93 -2.92
N ALA A 38 18.08 -2.96 -3.75
CA ALA A 38 19.29 -3.56 -4.33
C ALA A 38 19.91 -2.64 -5.39
N ASP A 39 19.08 -2.04 -6.25
CA ASP A 39 19.53 -1.17 -7.34
C ASP A 39 19.96 0.22 -6.82
N ILE A 40 19.23 0.75 -5.83
CA ILE A 40 19.42 2.08 -5.26
C ILE A 40 19.18 1.99 -3.73
N PRO A 41 20.23 1.69 -2.93
CA PRO A 41 20.10 1.49 -1.48
C PRO A 41 19.40 2.64 -0.74
N ASP A 42 19.64 3.87 -1.18
CA ASP A 42 19.10 5.08 -0.57
C ASP A 42 17.74 5.51 -1.17
N ALA A 43 17.19 4.78 -2.15
CA ALA A 43 15.90 5.12 -2.72
C ALA A 43 14.78 4.98 -1.67
N GLU A 44 13.93 6.00 -1.60
CA GLU A 44 12.71 5.95 -0.83
C GLU A 44 11.63 5.25 -1.65
N VAL A 45 11.08 4.17 -1.10
CA VAL A 45 9.95 3.44 -1.69
C VAL A 45 8.73 3.74 -0.84
N ASP A 46 7.68 4.29 -1.46
CA ASP A 46 6.40 4.52 -0.78
C ASP A 46 5.63 3.19 -0.61
N VAL A 47 6.11 2.35 0.30
CA VAL A 47 5.48 1.05 0.61
C VAL A 47 4.10 1.22 1.20
N GLU A 48 3.84 2.33 1.90
CA GLU A 48 2.50 2.61 2.45
C GLU A 48 1.48 2.83 1.34
N TYR A 49 1.81 3.64 0.33
CA TYR A 49 0.98 3.80 -0.86
C TYR A 49 0.71 2.46 -1.55
N LEU A 50 1.75 1.67 -1.79
CA LEU A 50 1.59 0.37 -2.46
C LEU A 50 0.69 -0.55 -1.64
N ALA A 51 0.91 -0.65 -0.32
CA ALA A 51 0.06 -1.44 0.56
C ALA A 51 -1.40 -0.95 0.53
N LYS A 52 -1.64 0.36 0.63
CA LYS A 52 -2.98 0.97 0.51
C LYS A 52 -3.65 0.61 -0.82
N ALA A 53 -2.93 0.71 -1.93
CA ALA A 53 -3.43 0.37 -3.26
C ALA A 53 -3.79 -1.11 -3.37
N PHE A 54 -2.94 -2.01 -2.88
CA PHE A 54 -3.21 -3.45 -2.92
C PHE A 54 -4.34 -3.91 -1.98
N VAL A 55 -4.62 -3.18 -0.89
CA VAL A 55 -5.85 -3.38 -0.10
C VAL A 55 -7.10 -3.09 -0.94
N LEU A 56 -7.05 -2.08 -1.82
CA LEU A 56 -8.18 -1.71 -2.68
C LEU A 56 -8.33 -2.66 -3.86
N LEU A 57 -7.22 -3.00 -4.53
CA LEU A 57 -7.22 -3.80 -5.76
C LEU A 57 -7.39 -5.31 -5.51
N ARG A 58 -6.87 -5.84 -4.39
CA ARG A 58 -6.99 -7.25 -3.97
C ARG A 58 -6.73 -8.27 -5.10
N PRO A 59 -5.52 -8.33 -5.67
CA PRO A 59 -5.21 -9.29 -6.72
C PRO A 59 -5.37 -10.73 -6.24
N GLN A 60 -5.92 -11.57 -7.11
CA GLN A 60 -6.26 -12.97 -6.85
C GLN A 60 -5.10 -13.93 -7.13
N ASN A 61 -4.09 -13.49 -7.88
CA ASN A 61 -2.91 -14.27 -8.23
C ASN A 61 -1.69 -13.38 -8.53
N ASP A 62 -0.53 -14.01 -8.70
CA ASP A 62 0.74 -13.34 -8.92
C ASP A 62 0.76 -12.51 -10.21
N VAL A 63 0.15 -13.01 -11.31
CA VAL A 63 0.10 -12.31 -12.59
C VAL A 63 -0.70 -11.01 -12.49
N GLU A 64 -1.83 -11.04 -11.77
CA GLU A 64 -2.63 -9.85 -11.53
C GLU A 64 -1.90 -8.86 -10.61
N ALA A 65 -1.24 -9.35 -9.56
CA ALA A 65 -0.45 -8.51 -8.66
C ALA A 65 0.69 -7.79 -9.39
N GLU A 66 1.39 -8.48 -10.29
CA GLU A 66 2.44 -7.89 -11.13
C GLU A 66 1.89 -6.84 -12.08
N LYS A 67 0.77 -7.11 -12.76
CA LYS A 67 0.11 -6.14 -13.65
C LYS A 67 -0.30 -4.87 -12.90
N PHE A 68 -0.89 -5.03 -11.72
CA PHE A 68 -1.24 -3.89 -10.88
C PHE A 68 0.00 -3.14 -10.40
N MET A 69 1.08 -3.84 -10.03
CA MET A 69 2.33 -3.19 -9.64
C MET A 69 2.88 -2.33 -10.78
N SER A 70 2.95 -2.87 -12.01
CA SER A 70 3.41 -2.12 -13.19
C SER A 70 2.53 -0.89 -13.42
N PHE A 71 1.20 -1.05 -13.39
CA PHE A 71 0.27 0.06 -13.56
C PHE A 71 0.45 1.14 -12.47
N LEU A 72 0.54 0.76 -11.20
CA LEU A 72 0.73 1.68 -10.08
C LEU A 72 2.06 2.43 -10.15
N ASN A 73 3.11 1.80 -10.70
CA ASN A 73 4.42 2.41 -10.87
C ASN A 73 4.49 3.33 -12.09
N GLU A 74 3.88 2.94 -13.22
CA GLU A 74 3.81 3.77 -14.44
C GLU A 74 2.98 5.04 -14.25
N ASN A 75 1.97 4.99 -13.39
CA ASN A 75 1.07 6.11 -13.11
C ASN A 75 1.34 6.75 -11.74
N TYR A 76 2.59 6.64 -11.26
CA TYR A 76 3.06 7.37 -10.09
C TYR A 76 3.56 8.76 -10.54
N PRO A 77 3.16 9.87 -9.90
CA PRO A 77 2.49 9.96 -8.59
C PRO A 77 0.95 10.07 -8.63
N GLU A 78 0.30 10.12 -9.79
CA GLU A 78 -1.14 10.38 -9.91
C GLU A 78 -2.01 9.35 -9.17
N MET A 79 -1.64 8.08 -9.25
CA MET A 79 -2.34 7.01 -8.53
C MET A 79 -2.17 7.12 -7.01
N LYS A 80 -1.06 7.67 -6.53
CA LYS A 80 -0.87 7.93 -5.10
C LYS A 80 -1.87 8.94 -4.59
N GLU A 81 -2.06 10.05 -5.31
CA GLU A 81 -3.05 11.07 -4.96
C GLU A 81 -4.46 10.47 -4.87
N ILE A 82 -4.84 9.64 -5.84
CA ILE A 82 -6.15 8.97 -5.85
C ILE A 82 -6.31 8.04 -4.65
N VAL A 83 -5.29 7.21 -4.37
CA VAL A 83 -5.31 6.28 -3.23
C VAL A 83 -5.38 7.03 -1.90
N ASP A 84 -4.58 8.09 -1.72
CA ASP A 84 -4.57 8.89 -0.50
C ASP A 84 -5.94 9.56 -0.27
N ARG A 85 -6.54 10.15 -1.31
CA ARG A 85 -7.90 10.72 -1.23
C ARG A 85 -8.97 9.69 -0.84
N ILE A 86 -8.84 8.43 -1.26
CA ILE A 86 -9.75 7.36 -0.84
C ILE A 86 -9.61 7.08 0.65
N TYR A 87 -8.38 7.02 1.17
CA TYR A 87 -8.11 6.75 2.59
C TYR A 87 -8.46 7.92 3.51
N GLU A 88 -8.23 9.16 3.08
CA GLU A 88 -8.67 10.36 3.79
C GLU A 88 -10.20 10.41 3.90
N ASN A 89 -10.92 10.16 2.80
CA ASN A 89 -12.38 10.14 2.81
C ASN A 89 -12.96 8.99 3.65
N ARG A 90 -12.33 7.80 3.65
CA ARG A 90 -12.74 6.70 4.55
C ARG A 90 -12.58 7.06 6.01
N SER A 91 -11.54 7.82 6.36
CA SER A 91 -11.32 8.32 7.71
C SER A 91 -12.37 9.37 8.10
N GLY A 92 -12.82 10.18 7.13
CA GLY A 92 -13.94 11.11 7.29
C GLY A 92 -15.30 10.44 7.57
N VAL A 93 -15.59 9.30 6.94
CA VAL A 93 -16.85 8.56 7.17
C VAL A 93 -16.95 7.99 8.59
N LEU A 94 -15.83 7.61 9.21
CA LEU A 94 -15.80 7.20 10.62
C LEU A 94 -15.94 8.40 11.59
N GLY A 95 -15.70 9.62 11.13
CA GLY A 95 -15.85 10.85 11.92
C GLY A 95 -17.27 11.42 12.00
N VAL A 96 -18.22 10.93 11.18
CA VAL A 96 -19.62 11.43 11.20
C VAL A 96 -20.52 10.62 12.16
N SER A 97 -20.01 9.53 12.75
CA SER A 97 -20.78 8.73 13.72
C SER A 97 -20.72 9.21 15.17
N GLN A 98 -20.14 10.39 15.44
CA GLN A 98 -20.05 10.93 16.81
C GLN A 98 -20.64 12.34 16.95
N VAL A 99 -21.80 12.61 16.33
CA VAL A 99 -22.70 13.68 16.78
C VAL A 99 -24.15 13.31 16.43
N ARG A 100 -24.70 12.36 17.18
CA ARG A 100 -26.14 12.22 17.41
C ARG A 100 -26.36 11.54 18.76
N GLU A 101 -26.01 12.26 19.82
CA GLU A 101 -26.65 12.03 21.11
C GLU A 101 -27.11 13.38 21.67
N LEU A 102 -28.46 13.45 21.75
CA LEU A 102 -29.33 14.35 22.51
C LEU A 102 -29.56 15.78 21.98
#